data_AF-A0A0R1TZI9-F1
#
_entry.id   AF-A0A0R1TZI9-F1
#
_cell.length_a   1.000
_cell.length_b   1.000
_cell.length_c   1.000
_cell.angle_alpha   90.00
_cell.angle_beta   90.00
_cell.angle_gamma   90.00
#
_symmetry.space_group_name_H-M   'P 1'
#
loop_
_entity.id
_entity.type
_entity.pdbx_description
1 polymer ?
#
loop_
_entity_poly.entity_id
_entity_poly.type
_entity_poly.pdbx_seq_one_letter_code
_entity_poly.pdbx_strand_id
1 'polypeptide(L)'
;MNQVQYAEIMKSENLQESIAVKAMLKQAIMHTNIIRKLEMHAEAHEDQATIFQKFIKEHEEKRVTAVWRAIEVAEEEKRQGWRFVEDGANFLKYLEVKYDGDLKQVTEVEEAQLQLTTLYDQLYRQRQKREMR
;
A
#
# COMPACT_ATOMS: atom_id res chain seq x y z
N MET A 1 -5.84 15.20 -0.41
CA MET A 1 -6.17 14.12 0.55
C MET A 1 -5.33 14.30 1.80
N ASN A 2 -5.97 14.61 2.93
CA ASN A 2 -5.33 14.69 4.25
C ASN A 2 -5.84 13.55 5.16
N GLN A 3 -5.31 13.46 6.38
CA GLN A 3 -5.67 12.39 7.32
C GLN A 3 -7.15 12.37 7.70
N VAL A 4 -7.78 13.54 7.82
CA VAL A 4 -9.21 13.65 8.17
C VAL A 4 -10.08 13.10 7.05
N GLN A 5 -9.83 13.55 5.81
CA GLN A 5 -10.54 13.08 4.62
C GLN A 5 -10.36 11.57 4.42
N TYR A 6 -9.15 11.04 4.64
CA TYR A 6 -8.90 9.60 4.60
C TYR A 6 -9.74 8.85 5.63
N ALA A 7 -9.73 9.29 6.89
CA ALA A 7 -10.48 8.65 7.96
C ALA A 7 -12.00 8.71 7.73
N GLU A 8 -12.50 9.82 7.17
CA GLU A 8 -13.91 9.97 6.80
C GLU A 8 -14.32 8.96 5.74
N ILE A 9 -13.56 8.83 4.66
CA ILE A 9 -13.86 7.86 3.58
C ILE A 9 -13.81 6.43 4.10
N MET A 10 -12.72 6.06 4.81
CA MET A 10 -12.57 4.73 5.39
C MET A 10 -13.75 4.37 6.30
N LYS A 11 -14.24 5.35 7.09
CA LYS A 11 -15.37 5.15 7.98
C LYS A 11 -16.70 5.07 7.23
N SER A 12 -16.98 6.01 6.32
CA SER A 12 -18.26 6.04 5.59
C SER A 12 -18.47 4.79 4.75
N GLU A 13 -17.37 4.25 4.22
CA GLU A 13 -17.41 3.07 3.37
C GLU A 13 -17.14 1.76 4.14
N ASN A 14 -16.98 1.81 5.47
CA ASN A 14 -16.70 0.64 6.30
C ASN A 14 -15.50 -0.17 5.77
N LEU A 15 -14.41 0.52 5.44
CA LEU A 15 -13.15 -0.03 4.96
C LEU A 15 -12.21 -0.33 6.14
N GLN A 16 -11.26 -1.24 5.94
CA GLN A 16 -10.31 -1.66 6.98
C GLN A 16 -8.86 -1.43 6.56
N GLU A 17 -7.99 -1.14 7.52
CA GLU A 17 -6.55 -1.01 7.28
C GLU A 17 -5.85 -2.38 7.33
N SER A 18 -5.77 -3.04 6.17
CA SER A 18 -4.91 -4.21 5.97
C SER A 18 -3.42 -3.86 5.92
N ILE A 19 -2.57 -4.88 5.85
CA ILE A 19 -1.13 -4.71 5.64
C ILE A 19 -0.86 -4.01 4.29
N ALA A 20 -1.63 -4.32 3.25
CA ALA A 20 -1.50 -3.68 1.94
C ALA A 20 -1.85 -2.19 2.00
N VAL A 21 -2.96 -1.84 2.67
CA VAL A 21 -3.35 -0.44 2.92
C VAL A 21 -2.24 0.30 3.68
N LYS A 22 -1.71 -0.32 4.75
CA LYS A 22 -0.61 0.26 5.54
C LYS A 22 0.68 0.45 4.75
N ALA A 23 0.96 -0.39 3.76
CA ALA A 23 2.12 -0.21 2.88
C ALA A 23 1.99 1.07 2.04
N MET A 24 0.79 1.33 1.49
CA MET A 24 0.52 2.57 0.76
C MET A 24 0.60 3.80 1.66
N LEU A 25 0.06 3.73 2.88
CA LEU A 25 0.19 4.81 3.86
C LEU A 25 1.64 5.09 4.26
N LYS A 26 2.49 4.05 4.35
CA LYS A 26 3.94 4.24 4.56
C LYS A 26 4.62 4.96 3.39
N GLN A 27 4.20 4.71 2.15
CA GLN A 27 4.67 5.48 0.99
C GLN A 27 4.25 6.96 1.08
N ALA A 28 3.02 7.24 1.52
CA ALA A 28 2.59 8.60 1.77
C ALA A 28 3.47 9.29 2.84
N ILE A 29 3.73 8.61 3.98
CA ILE A 29 4.61 9.14 5.04
C ILE A 29 6.03 9.39 4.53
N MET A 30 6.57 8.50 3.69
CA MET A 30 7.87 8.69 3.06
C MET A 30 7.90 10.00 2.25
N HIS A 31 6.88 10.27 1.43
CA HIS A 31 6.80 11.51 0.67
C HIS A 31 6.64 12.74 1.56
N THR A 32 5.85 12.68 2.63
CA THR A 32 5.78 13.76 3.63
C THR A 32 7.16 14.08 4.21
N ASN A 33 7.96 13.06 4.52
CA ASN A 33 9.31 13.26 5.06
C ASN A 33 10.27 13.86 4.03
N ILE A 34 10.13 13.51 2.75
CA ILE A 34 10.92 14.11 1.67
C ILE A 34 10.54 15.58 1.50
N ILE A 35 9.24 15.91 1.48
CA ILE A 35 8.76 17.29 1.39
C ILE A 35 9.36 18.15 2.50
N ARG A 36 9.29 17.71 3.76
CA ARG A 36 9.88 18.43 4.90
C ARG A 36 11.36 18.74 4.72
N LYS A 37 12.13 17.78 4.19
CA LYS A 37 13.56 18.00 3.91
C LYS A 37 13.77 19.03 2.80
N LEU A 38 12.96 18.96 1.74
CA LEU A 38 13.02 19.92 0.64
C LEU A 38 12.63 21.33 1.08
N GLU A 39 11.63 21.47 1.96
CA GLU A 39 11.23 22.75 2.56
C GLU A 39 12.39 23.37 3.35
N MET A 40 13.04 22.59 4.22
CA MET A 40 14.23 23.04 4.95
C MET A 40 15.38 23.48 4.03
N HIS A 41 15.60 22.76 2.92
CA HIS A 41 16.62 23.13 1.94
C HIS A 41 16.24 24.39 1.15
N ALA A 42 14.97 24.59 0.83
CA ALA A 42 14.48 25.77 0.14
C ALA A 42 14.68 27.04 0.98
N GLU A 43 14.47 26.95 2.30
CA GLU A 43 14.73 28.04 3.25
C GLU A 43 16.23 28.38 3.35
N ALA A 44 17.11 27.38 3.27
CA ALA A 44 18.56 27.56 3.37
C ALA A 44 19.23 28.03 2.06
N HIS A 45 18.57 27.85 0.91
CA HIS A 45 19.11 28.12 -0.43
C HIS A 45 18.09 28.87 -1.29
N GLU A 46 17.87 30.16 -0.97
CA GLU A 46 16.90 31.01 -1.65
C GLU A 46 17.10 31.09 -3.17
N ASP A 47 18.36 31.03 -3.63
CA ASP A 47 18.74 31.03 -5.05
C ASP A 47 18.19 29.82 -5.82
N GLN A 48 17.90 28.72 -5.11
CA GLN A 48 17.40 27.46 -5.66
C GLN A 48 15.95 27.16 -5.25
N ALA A 49 15.29 28.09 -4.55
CA ALA A 49 13.94 27.89 -3.99
C ALA A 49 12.92 27.41 -5.05
N THR A 50 12.98 27.94 -6.28
CA THR A 50 12.07 27.52 -7.37
C THR A 50 12.24 26.06 -7.76
N ILE A 51 13.47 25.53 -7.73
CA ILE A 51 13.76 24.12 -8.02
C ILE A 51 13.18 23.24 -6.91
N PHE A 52 13.41 23.60 -5.65
CA PHE A 52 12.86 22.86 -4.51
C PHE A 52 11.33 22.87 -4.49
N GLN A 53 10.70 24.01 -4.81
CA GLN A 53 9.23 24.11 -4.92
C GLN A 53 8.65 23.15 -5.95
N LYS A 54 9.33 22.96 -7.09
CA LYS A 54 8.92 21.97 -8.10
C LYS A 54 8.93 20.55 -7.51
N PHE A 55 10.01 20.14 -6.85
CA PHE A 55 10.11 18.82 -6.25
C PHE A 55 9.14 18.60 -5.08
N ILE A 56 8.89 19.64 -4.28
CA ILE A 56 7.87 19.61 -3.21
C ILE A 56 6.51 19.29 -3.82
N LYS A 57 6.12 19.99 -4.90
CA LYS A 57 4.86 19.73 -5.59
C LYS A 57 4.77 18.30 -6.15
N GLU A 58 5.82 17.81 -6.80
CA GLU A 58 5.84 16.44 -7.33
C GLU A 58 5.68 15.39 -6.21
N HIS A 59 6.31 15.61 -5.06
CA HIS A 59 6.17 14.72 -3.92
C HIS A 59 4.81 14.85 -3.22
N GLU A 60 4.21 16.03 -3.22
CA GLU A 60 2.85 16.25 -2.72
C GLU A 60 1.82 15.48 -3.54
N GLU A 61 1.94 15.51 -4.87
CA GLU A 61 1.12 14.72 -5.78
C GLU A 61 1.28 13.23 -5.48
N LYS A 62 2.52 12.71 -5.41
CA LYS A 62 2.79 11.30 -5.08
C LYS A 62 2.25 10.90 -3.70
N ARG A 63 2.35 11.78 -2.69
CA ARG A 63 1.79 11.56 -1.35
C ARG A 63 0.28 11.38 -1.44
N VAL A 64 -0.42 12.29 -2.12
CA VAL A 64 -1.88 12.22 -2.30
C VAL A 64 -2.27 10.96 -3.06
N THR A 65 -1.56 10.62 -4.14
CA THR A 65 -1.78 9.38 -4.89
C THR A 65 -1.60 8.14 -4.02
N ALA A 66 -0.59 8.10 -3.15
CA ALA A 66 -0.39 6.96 -2.25
C ALA A 66 -1.54 6.79 -1.25
N VAL A 67 -2.11 7.89 -0.73
CA VAL A 67 -3.30 7.81 0.14
C VAL A 67 -4.53 7.34 -0.62
N TRP A 68 -4.74 7.80 -1.85
CA TRP A 68 -5.83 7.30 -2.70
C TRP A 68 -5.69 5.82 -3.02
N ARG A 69 -4.49 5.36 -3.37
CA ARG A 69 -4.19 3.93 -3.54
C ARG A 69 -4.49 3.11 -2.30
N ALA A 70 -4.27 3.66 -1.11
CA ALA A 70 -4.62 2.99 0.14
C ALA A 70 -6.14 2.76 0.25
N ILE A 71 -6.95 3.72 -0.22
CA ILE A 71 -8.41 3.60 -0.28
C ILE A 71 -8.82 2.57 -1.35
N GLU A 72 -8.28 2.70 -2.58
CA GLU A 72 -8.55 1.77 -3.69
C GLU A 72 -8.24 0.31 -3.30
N VAL A 73 -7.12 0.09 -2.60
CA VAL A 73 -6.77 -1.23 -2.07
C VAL A 73 -7.81 -1.73 -1.07
N ALA A 74 -8.26 -0.88 -0.14
CA ALA A 74 -9.24 -1.26 0.86
C ALA A 74 -10.62 -1.57 0.25
N GLU A 75 -11.03 -0.77 -0.74
CA GLU A 75 -12.27 -1.00 -1.52
C GLU A 75 -12.21 -2.33 -2.26
N GLU A 76 -11.08 -2.62 -2.91
CA GLU A 76 -10.88 -3.87 -3.65
C GLU A 76 -10.87 -5.09 -2.70
N GLU A 77 -10.18 -5.01 -1.57
CA GLU A 77 -10.20 -6.06 -0.54
C GLU A 77 -11.61 -6.33 -0.01
N LYS A 78 -12.40 -5.28 0.20
CA LYS A 78 -13.80 -5.41 0.58
C LYS A 78 -14.63 -6.05 -0.53
N ARG A 79 -14.43 -5.65 -1.79
CA ARG A 79 -15.15 -6.16 -2.96
C ARG A 79 -14.89 -7.65 -3.19
N GLN A 80 -13.65 -8.08 -3.09
CA GLN A 80 -13.26 -9.48 -3.30
C GLN A 80 -13.53 -10.35 -2.06
N GLY A 81 -13.59 -9.76 -0.86
CA GLY A 81 -13.89 -10.46 0.39
C GLY A 81 -12.68 -11.13 1.04
N TRP A 82 -11.47 -10.82 0.59
CA TRP A 82 -10.21 -11.24 1.20
C TRP A 82 -9.16 -10.13 1.09
N ARG A 83 -8.20 -10.13 2.01
CA ARG A 83 -7.07 -9.20 2.02
C ARG A 83 -5.90 -9.72 1.20
N PHE A 84 -5.20 -8.80 0.57
CA PHE A 84 -4.13 -9.10 -0.37
C PHE A 84 -2.89 -9.75 0.25
N VAL A 85 -2.68 -9.55 1.55
CA VAL A 85 -1.50 -10.08 2.25
C VAL A 85 -1.88 -11.08 3.33
N GLU A 86 -2.96 -10.81 4.06
CA GLU A 86 -3.33 -11.62 5.22
C GLU A 86 -4.07 -12.92 4.83
N ASP A 87 -4.76 -12.95 3.69
CA ASP A 87 -5.72 -14.01 3.36
C ASP A 87 -5.29 -14.83 2.13
N GLY A 88 -4.01 -15.21 2.06
CA GLY A 88 -3.43 -15.87 0.88
C GLY A 88 -4.07 -17.17 0.42
N ALA A 89 -4.59 -17.96 1.35
CA ALA A 89 -5.33 -19.17 1.00
C ALA A 89 -6.62 -18.84 0.23
N ASN A 90 -7.26 -17.70 0.51
CA ASN A 90 -8.45 -17.26 -0.21
C ASN A 90 -8.10 -16.73 -1.61
N PHE A 91 -6.98 -16.03 -1.74
CA PHE A 91 -6.48 -15.58 -3.04
C PHE A 91 -6.11 -16.76 -3.96
N LEU A 92 -5.44 -17.79 -3.43
CA LEU A 92 -5.11 -18.99 -4.20
C LEU A 92 -6.37 -19.70 -4.71
N LYS A 93 -7.38 -19.87 -3.86
CA LYS A 93 -8.70 -20.41 -4.25
C LYS A 93 -9.41 -19.55 -5.29
N TYR A 94 -9.30 -18.23 -5.20
CA TYR A 94 -9.86 -17.33 -6.21
C TYR A 94 -9.20 -17.57 -7.57
N LEU A 95 -7.88 -17.69 -7.63
CA LEU A 95 -7.18 -17.97 -8.89
C LEU A 95 -7.51 -19.36 -9.44
N GLU A 96 -7.63 -20.37 -8.58
CA GLU A 96 -8.11 -21.70 -8.97
C GLU A 96 -9.50 -21.63 -9.62
N VAL A 97 -10.44 -20.86 -9.05
CA VAL A 97 -11.77 -20.67 -9.65
C VAL A 97 -11.72 -19.85 -10.94
N LYS A 98 -10.95 -18.75 -10.94
CA LYS A 98 -10.86 -17.83 -12.08
C LYS A 98 -10.28 -18.50 -13.32
N TYR A 99 -9.28 -19.36 -13.13
CA TYR A 99 -8.56 -20.01 -14.21
C TYR A 99 -8.92 -21.50 -14.38
N ASP A 100 -10.01 -21.96 -13.77
CA ASP A 100 -10.47 -23.36 -13.82
C ASP A 100 -9.35 -24.36 -13.47
N GLY A 101 -8.53 -23.99 -12.48
CA GLY A 101 -7.36 -24.75 -12.04
C GLY A 101 -6.08 -24.56 -12.86
N ASP A 102 -6.12 -23.89 -14.02
CA ASP A 102 -4.94 -23.63 -14.85
C ASP A 102 -4.20 -22.35 -14.45
N LEU A 103 -3.43 -22.44 -13.36
CA LEU A 103 -2.63 -21.34 -12.83
C LEU A 103 -1.48 -20.89 -13.75
N LYS A 104 -1.28 -21.48 -14.94
CA LYS A 104 -0.32 -20.96 -15.94
C LYS A 104 -0.82 -19.69 -16.64
N GLN A 105 -2.12 -19.39 -16.51
CA GLN A 105 -2.76 -18.24 -17.14
C GLN A 105 -2.80 -17.00 -16.22
N VAL A 106 -2.23 -17.08 -15.02
CA VAL A 106 -2.14 -15.93 -14.10
C VAL A 106 -1.32 -14.81 -14.74
N THR A 107 -1.75 -13.58 -14.50
CA THR A 107 -1.03 -12.39 -14.95
C THR A 107 0.22 -12.16 -14.10
N GLU A 108 1.17 -11.37 -14.61
CA GLU A 108 2.39 -10.99 -13.85
C GLU A 108 2.06 -10.34 -12.50
N VAL A 109 0.97 -9.57 -12.42
CA VAL A 109 0.52 -8.91 -11.18
C VAL A 109 0.02 -9.96 -10.18
N GLU A 110 -0.77 -10.94 -10.63
CA GLU A 110 -1.28 -12.01 -9.77
C GLU A 110 -0.17 -12.95 -9.30
N GLU A 111 0.83 -13.20 -10.15
CA GLU A 111 2.02 -13.95 -9.77
C GLU A 111 2.82 -13.21 -8.67
N ALA A 112 3.05 -11.91 -8.84
CA ALA A 112 3.71 -11.10 -7.80
C ALA A 112 2.91 -11.11 -6.48
N GLN A 113 1.59 -11.08 -6.56
CA GLN A 113 0.71 -11.18 -5.40
C GLN A 113 0.80 -12.54 -4.71
N LEU A 114 0.84 -13.65 -5.47
CA LEU A 114 1.05 -15.00 -4.96
C LEU A 114 2.38 -15.12 -4.21
N GLN A 115 3.46 -14.61 -4.81
CA GLN A 115 4.79 -14.60 -4.20
C GLN A 115 4.81 -13.78 -2.90
N LEU A 116 4.26 -12.57 -2.93
CA LEU A 116 4.17 -11.69 -1.77
C LEU A 116 3.43 -12.39 -0.62
N THR A 117 2.29 -12.99 -0.93
CA THR A 117 1.47 -13.63 0.09
C THR A 117 2.14 -14.87 0.67
N THR A 118 2.81 -15.65 -0.18
CA THR A 118 3.63 -16.81 0.25
C THR A 118 4.74 -16.38 1.21
N LEU A 119 5.45 -15.28 0.90
CA LEU A 119 6.49 -14.74 1.77
C LEU A 119 5.95 -14.29 3.12
N TYR A 120 4.78 -13.65 3.16
CA TYR A 120 4.14 -13.24 4.40
C TYR A 120 3.71 -14.42 5.27
N ASP A 121 3.12 -15.46 4.69
CA ASP A 121 2.78 -16.69 5.42
C ASP A 121 4.05 -17.35 6.00
N GLN A 122 5.12 -17.41 5.21
CA GLN A 122 6.42 -17.91 5.70
C GLN A 122 6.97 -17.08 6.87
N LEU A 123 6.95 -15.75 6.77
CA LEU A 123 7.40 -14.86 7.84
C LEU A 123 6.55 -15.00 9.10
N TYR A 124 5.24 -15.10 8.96
CA TYR A 124 4.31 -15.29 10.08
C TYR A 124 4.61 -16.62 10.81
N ARG A 125 4.73 -17.72 10.06
CA ARG A 125 5.09 -19.03 10.63
C ARG A 125 6.46 -19.02 11.30
N GLN A 126 7.44 -18.31 10.75
CA GLN A 126 8.75 -18.16 11.39
C GLN A 126 8.69 -17.37 12.70
N ARG A 127 7.86 -16.32 12.76
CA ARG A 127 7.69 -15.50 13.96
C ARG A 127 7.05 -16.30 15.09
N GLN A 128 5.99 -17.06 14.80
CA GLN A 128 5.37 -17.96 15.77
C GLN A 128 6.37 -19.00 16.32
N LYS A 129 7.23 -19.57 15.46
CA LYS A 129 8.27 -20.52 15.89
C LYS A 129 9.33 -19.89 16.81
N ARG A 130 9.57 -18.58 16.72
CA ARG A 130 10.51 -17.85 17.59
C ARG A 130 9.89 -17.47 18.92
N GLU A 131 8.60 -17.16 18.94
CA GLU A 131 7.85 -16.80 20.16
C GLU A 131 7.54 -18.03 21.06
N MET A 132 7.61 -19.25 20.51
CA MET A 132 7.49 -20.52 21.25
C MET A 132 8.83 -21.08 21.77
N ARG A 133 9.94 -20.35 21.65
CA ARG A 133 11.27 -20.73 22.17
C ARG A 133 11.67 -19.83 23.33
#